data_AF-A0A8T4T826-F1
#
_entry.id   AF-A0A8T4T826-F1
#
_cell.length_a   1.000
_cell.length_b   1.000
_cell.length_c   1.000
_cell.angle_alpha   90.00
_cell.angle_beta   90.00
_cell.angle_gamma   90.00
#
_symmetry.space_group_name_H-M   'P 1'
#
loop_
_entity.id
_entity.type
_entity.pdbx_description
1 polymer ?
#
loop_
_entity_poly.entity_id
_entity_poly.type
_entity_poly.pdbx_seq_one_letter_code
_entity_poly.pdbx_strand_id
1 'polypeptide(L)'
;MKIRKIMIFALLLTIGLIAGWLLNETYYYSNIKQVPLGSNGDINVVKSPHDIVKDSEIEIQKDKVIIYKNGITGAVFLDTKSMEPSFGHGSTGLDIKVDNEEDIKIGDVVVYKPEWNENLLIPHRVIGISSNDDGSKIFHVKGDNDRAVEKVTFDQIKYLQIGIIY
;
A
#
# COMPACT_ATOMS: atom_id res chain seq x y z
N MET A 1 57.23 -25.33 26.17
CA MET A 1 56.70 -25.16 24.79
C MET A 1 55.22 -25.59 24.62
N LYS A 2 54.74 -26.66 25.28
CA LYS A 2 53.34 -27.13 25.15
C LYS A 2 52.29 -26.16 25.73
N ILE A 3 52.55 -25.55 26.89
CA ILE A 3 51.61 -24.63 27.57
C ILE A 3 51.33 -23.37 26.72
N ARG A 4 52.36 -22.79 26.09
CA ARG A 4 52.20 -21.60 25.24
C ARG A 4 51.31 -21.87 24.01
N LYS A 5 51.38 -23.08 23.44
CA LYS A 5 50.52 -23.48 22.33
C LYS A 5 49.05 -23.66 22.78
N ILE A 6 48.84 -24.21 23.96
CA ILE A 6 47.49 -24.36 24.55
C ILE A 6 46.87 -22.99 24.84
N MET A 7 47.64 -22.04 25.40
CA MET A 7 47.14 -20.68 25.66
C MET A 7 46.80 -19.92 24.38
N ILE A 8 47.61 -20.03 23.32
CA ILE A 8 47.31 -19.40 22.02
C ILE A 8 46.04 -20.00 21.42
N PHE A 9 45.85 -21.31 21.52
CA PHE A 9 44.64 -21.97 21.04
C PHE A 9 43.40 -21.52 21.81
N ALA A 10 43.48 -21.43 23.14
CA ALA A 10 42.37 -20.93 23.97
C ALA A 10 42.01 -19.48 23.64
N LEU A 11 43.01 -18.63 23.39
CA LEU A 11 42.80 -17.23 23.00
C LEU A 11 42.11 -17.10 21.63
N LEU A 12 42.50 -17.91 20.66
CA LEU A 12 41.87 -17.91 19.34
C LEU A 12 40.40 -18.38 19.41
N LEU A 13 40.13 -19.35 20.28
CA LEU A 13 38.78 -19.88 20.49
C LEU A 13 37.86 -18.84 21.15
N THR A 14 38.35 -18.09 22.14
CA THR A 14 37.55 -17.03 22.77
C THR A 14 37.30 -15.86 21.83
N ILE A 15 38.27 -15.47 21.01
CA ILE A 15 38.08 -14.44 19.97
C ILE A 15 37.03 -14.89 18.95
N GLY A 16 37.08 -16.14 18.50
CA GLY A 16 36.09 -16.70 17.58
C GLY A 16 34.67 -16.68 18.15
N LEU A 17 34.51 -17.03 19.44
CA LEU A 17 33.21 -16.98 20.11
C LEU A 17 32.68 -15.54 20.25
N ILE A 18 33.53 -14.57 20.63
CA ILE A 18 33.14 -13.17 20.75
C ILE A 18 32.76 -12.59 19.38
N ALA A 19 33.53 -12.90 18.33
CA ALA A 19 33.23 -12.48 16.97
C ALA A 19 31.90 -13.06 16.46
N GLY A 20 31.64 -14.34 16.72
CA GLY A 20 30.35 -14.97 16.41
C GLY A 20 29.18 -14.30 17.12
N TRP A 21 29.36 -13.94 18.40
CA TRP A 21 28.33 -13.24 19.19
C TRP A 21 28.04 -11.83 18.65
N LEU A 22 29.08 -11.04 18.34
CA LEU A 22 28.93 -9.68 17.80
C LEU A 22 28.29 -9.67 16.41
N LEU A 23 28.64 -10.65 15.55
CA LEU A 23 28.01 -10.79 14.25
C LEU A 23 26.54 -11.19 14.36
N ASN A 24 26.18 -12.02 15.36
CA ASN A 24 24.78 -12.39 15.60
C ASN A 24 23.94 -11.22 16.13
N GLU A 25 24.46 -10.43 17.07
CA GLU A 25 23.78 -9.23 17.60
C GLU A 25 23.53 -8.18 16.51
N THR A 26 24.54 -7.89 15.68
CA THR A 26 24.40 -6.95 14.56
C THR A 26 23.43 -7.45 13.48
N TYR A 27 23.41 -8.77 13.23
CA TYR A 27 22.42 -9.41 12.36
C TYR A 27 21.01 -9.39 12.98
N TYR A 28 20.88 -9.57 14.29
CA TYR A 28 19.61 -9.58 14.99
C TYR A 28 18.97 -8.17 15.02
N TYR A 29 19.77 -7.14 15.34
CA TYR A 29 19.29 -5.74 15.37
C TYR A 29 18.93 -5.17 14.00
N SER A 30 19.57 -5.65 12.92
CA SER A 30 19.21 -5.26 11.55
C SER A 30 17.97 -5.96 11.00
N ASN A 31 17.52 -7.06 11.61
CA ASN A 31 16.46 -7.93 11.09
C ASN A 31 15.18 -8.00 11.95
N ILE A 32 14.87 -6.97 12.76
CA ILE A 32 13.51 -6.82 13.34
C ILE A 32 12.48 -6.34 12.28
N LYS A 33 12.64 -6.77 11.03
CA LYS A 33 11.53 -6.90 10.09
C LYS A 33 11.20 -8.39 10.08
N GLN A 34 10.07 -8.74 10.68
CA GLN A 34 9.50 -10.07 10.47
C GLN A 34 9.20 -10.21 8.98
N VAL A 35 9.99 -11.01 8.26
CA VAL A 35 9.74 -11.34 6.86
C VAL A 35 9.35 -12.81 6.79
N PRO A 36 8.20 -13.17 6.20
CA PRO A 36 7.83 -14.57 6.03
C PRO A 36 8.89 -15.35 5.26
N LEU A 37 9.14 -16.60 5.66
CA LEU A 37 10.01 -17.51 4.91
C LEU A 37 9.43 -17.74 3.52
N GLY A 38 10.10 -17.19 2.51
CA GLY A 38 9.72 -17.26 1.09
C GLY A 38 10.05 -16.01 0.27
N SER A 39 10.40 -14.89 0.91
CA SER A 39 10.64 -13.60 0.24
C SER A 39 12.06 -13.43 -0.31
N ASN A 40 12.47 -14.27 -1.26
CA ASN A 40 13.61 -13.95 -2.14
C ASN A 40 13.07 -13.22 -3.37
N GLY A 41 12.89 -11.92 -3.22
CA GLY A 41 12.36 -11.02 -4.25
C GLY A 41 11.72 -9.83 -3.55
N ASP A 42 11.98 -8.63 -4.05
CA ASP A 42 11.39 -7.40 -3.56
C ASP A 42 9.91 -7.63 -3.24
N ILE A 43 9.56 -7.58 -1.96
CA ILE A 43 8.16 -7.47 -1.57
C ILE A 43 7.68 -6.21 -2.27
N ASN A 44 6.90 -6.36 -3.33
CA ASN A 44 6.09 -5.29 -3.88
C ASN A 44 5.09 -4.93 -2.78
N VAL A 45 5.54 -4.14 -1.80
CA VAL A 45 4.71 -3.63 -0.73
C VAL A 45 3.74 -2.69 -1.40
N VAL A 46 2.55 -3.19 -1.71
CA VAL A 46 1.44 -2.38 -2.17
C VAL A 46 1.23 -1.33 -1.09
N LYS A 47 1.38 -0.05 -1.45
CA LYS A 47 1.16 1.04 -0.50
C LYS A 47 -0.33 1.09 -0.16
N SER A 48 -0.62 1.19 1.12
CA SER A 48 -1.98 1.46 1.59
C SER A 48 -2.43 2.85 1.16
N PRO A 49 -3.74 3.08 0.99
CA PRO A 49 -4.30 4.41 0.80
C PRO A 49 -3.87 5.33 1.95
N HIS A 50 -3.74 6.62 1.65
CA HIS A 50 -3.50 7.59 2.70
C HIS A 50 -4.77 7.86 3.52
N ASP A 51 -4.58 8.36 4.74
CA ASP A 51 -5.70 8.69 5.62
C ASP A 51 -6.39 10.00 5.19
N ILE A 52 -7.66 9.88 4.81
CA ILE A 52 -8.50 10.97 4.29
C ILE A 52 -9.57 11.38 5.32
N VAL A 53 -10.06 10.42 6.10
CA VAL A 53 -11.13 10.58 7.08
C VAL A 53 -10.54 10.36 8.46
N LYS A 54 -10.40 11.45 9.22
CA LYS A 54 -9.76 11.40 10.54
C LYS A 54 -10.68 10.67 11.53
N ASP A 55 -10.10 10.05 12.54
CA ASP A 55 -10.88 9.41 13.63
C ASP A 55 -11.88 10.37 14.29
N SER A 56 -11.55 11.66 14.39
CA SER A 56 -12.46 12.70 14.92
C SER A 56 -13.68 12.95 14.04
N GLU A 57 -13.63 12.56 12.77
CA GLU A 57 -14.73 12.62 11.80
C GLU A 57 -15.56 11.33 11.79
N ILE A 58 -15.28 10.36 12.66
CA ILE A 58 -16.00 9.08 12.75
C ILE A 58 -16.63 8.94 14.13
N GLU A 59 -17.93 8.68 14.16
CA GLU A 59 -18.66 8.38 15.39
C GLU A 59 -19.31 7.00 15.28
N ILE A 60 -18.97 6.12 16.21
CA ILE A 60 -19.51 4.78 16.29
C ILE A 60 -20.51 4.74 17.45
N GLN A 61 -21.77 4.43 17.12
CA GLN A 61 -22.84 4.22 18.07
C GLN A 61 -23.22 2.73 18.13
N LYS A 62 -24.16 2.37 19.01
CA LYS A 62 -24.58 0.98 19.21
C LYS A 62 -25.14 0.32 17.94
N ASP A 63 -25.81 1.09 17.10
CA ASP A 63 -26.60 0.62 15.95
C ASP A 63 -26.25 1.33 14.62
N LYS A 64 -25.29 2.26 14.62
CA LYS A 64 -24.86 2.99 13.42
C LYS A 64 -23.44 3.51 13.52
N VAL A 65 -22.85 3.75 12.36
CA VAL A 65 -21.61 4.50 12.19
C VAL A 65 -21.93 5.78 11.43
N ILE A 66 -21.46 6.92 11.92
CA ILE A 66 -21.62 8.22 11.30
C ILE A 66 -20.24 8.71 10.88
N ILE A 67 -20.10 9.09 9.61
CA ILE A 67 -18.88 9.70 9.09
C ILE A 67 -19.21 11.15 8.71
N TYR A 68 -18.58 12.09 9.43
CA TYR A 68 -18.72 13.53 9.25
C TYR A 68 -17.77 14.02 8.15
N LYS A 69 -18.10 13.70 6.89
CA LYS A 69 -17.38 14.21 5.71
C LYS A 69 -18.35 14.70 4.65
N ASN A 70 -18.06 15.86 4.07
CA ASN A 70 -18.86 16.40 2.98
C ASN A 70 -18.54 15.67 1.68
N GLY A 71 -19.57 15.48 0.84
CA GLY A 71 -19.40 14.93 -0.50
C GLY A 71 -19.16 13.42 -0.55
N ILE A 72 -19.44 12.68 0.53
CA ILE A 72 -19.47 11.21 0.48
C ILE A 72 -20.57 10.77 -0.48
N THR A 73 -20.22 9.87 -1.39
CA THR A 73 -21.15 9.14 -2.23
C THR A 73 -20.95 7.64 -2.04
N GLY A 74 -22.02 6.87 -2.21
CA GLY A 74 -21.95 5.42 -2.30
C GLY A 74 -21.65 4.97 -3.73
N ALA A 75 -20.81 3.96 -3.89
CA ALA A 75 -20.56 3.29 -5.15
C ALA A 75 -20.85 1.79 -5.05
N VAL A 76 -21.48 1.24 -6.07
CA VAL A 76 -21.66 -0.20 -6.24
C VAL A 76 -20.69 -0.66 -7.32
N PHE A 77 -19.81 -1.59 -6.97
CA PHE A 77 -18.79 -2.08 -7.90
C PHE A 77 -19.34 -3.17 -8.81
N LEU A 78 -18.93 -3.14 -10.07
CA LEU A 78 -19.15 -4.24 -10.98
C LEU A 78 -18.24 -5.42 -10.60
N ASP A 79 -18.75 -6.64 -10.77
CA ASP A 79 -18.02 -7.86 -10.43
C ASP A 79 -16.99 -8.22 -11.52
N THR A 80 -15.88 -7.49 -11.54
CA THR A 80 -14.75 -7.71 -12.47
C THR A 80 -13.62 -8.53 -11.83
N LYS A 81 -13.65 -8.72 -10.51
CA LYS A 81 -12.58 -9.34 -9.70
C LYS A 81 -11.21 -8.66 -9.78
N SER A 82 -11.12 -7.48 -10.40
CA SER A 82 -9.85 -6.75 -10.58
C SER A 82 -9.31 -6.18 -9.27
N MET A 83 -10.18 -5.95 -8.29
CA MET A 83 -9.82 -5.43 -6.96
C MET A 83 -9.74 -6.52 -5.88
N GLU A 84 -9.82 -7.80 -6.24
CA GLU A 84 -9.54 -8.88 -5.30
C GLU A 84 -8.03 -8.88 -4.92
N PRO A 85 -7.64 -9.22 -3.68
CA PRO A 85 -8.49 -9.60 -2.55
C PRO A 85 -9.04 -8.42 -1.75
N SER A 86 -8.80 -7.17 -2.16
CA SER A 86 -9.21 -5.98 -1.39
C SER A 86 -10.72 -5.83 -1.31
N PHE A 87 -11.46 -5.94 -2.41
CA PHE A 87 -12.93 -6.01 -2.39
C PHE A 87 -13.47 -6.65 -3.66
N GLY A 88 -14.74 -7.06 -3.63
CA GLY A 88 -15.38 -7.78 -4.73
C GLY A 88 -16.88 -7.58 -4.76
N HIS A 89 -17.59 -8.53 -5.39
CA HIS A 89 -19.04 -8.50 -5.48
C HIS A 89 -19.72 -8.41 -4.10
N GLY A 90 -20.74 -7.55 -3.99
CA GLY A 90 -21.49 -7.34 -2.75
C GLY A 90 -20.95 -6.21 -1.87
N SER A 91 -19.70 -5.77 -2.09
CA SER A 91 -19.13 -4.64 -1.36
C SER A 91 -19.74 -3.30 -1.81
N THR A 92 -19.97 -2.42 -0.84
CA THR A 92 -20.35 -1.02 -1.08
C THR A 92 -19.14 -0.12 -0.83
N GLY A 93 -18.78 0.67 -1.84
CA GLY A 93 -17.75 1.70 -1.73
C GLY A 93 -18.30 2.97 -1.11
N LEU A 94 -17.48 3.60 -0.27
CA LEU A 94 -17.64 4.98 0.14
C LEU A 94 -16.56 5.79 -0.54
N ASP A 95 -16.97 6.75 -1.38
CA ASP A 95 -16.06 7.57 -2.16
C ASP A 95 -16.33 9.05 -1.93
N ILE A 96 -15.32 9.89 -2.15
CA ILE A 96 -15.44 11.35 -2.14
C ILE A 96 -15.00 11.92 -3.47
N LYS A 97 -15.59 13.05 -3.87
CA LYS A 97 -15.12 13.78 -5.04
C LYS A 97 -13.73 14.35 -4.78
N VAL A 98 -12.85 14.25 -5.77
CA VAL A 98 -11.52 14.89 -5.75
C VAL A 98 -11.58 16.19 -6.54
N ASP A 99 -11.19 17.30 -5.91
CA ASP A 99 -11.17 18.61 -6.56
C ASP A 99 -9.75 19.06 -6.94
N ASN A 100 -8.70 18.41 -6.43
CA ASN A 100 -7.30 18.72 -6.72
C ASN A 100 -6.45 17.46 -6.93
N GLU A 101 -5.61 17.46 -7.97
CA GLU A 101 -4.68 16.36 -8.28
C GLU A 101 -3.57 16.17 -7.23
N GLU A 102 -3.31 17.18 -6.39
CA GLU A 102 -2.38 17.09 -5.27
C GLU A 102 -2.90 16.24 -4.11
N ASP A 103 -4.21 16.03 -4.02
CA ASP A 103 -4.81 15.22 -2.97
C ASP A 103 -4.63 13.71 -3.22
N ILE A 104 -4.29 13.31 -4.45
CA ILE A 104 -4.13 11.92 -4.86
C ILE A 104 -2.69 11.47 -4.62
N LYS A 105 -2.53 10.37 -3.88
CA LYS A 105 -1.22 9.84 -3.48
C LYS A 105 -1.06 8.38 -3.92
N ILE A 106 0.20 7.96 -4.03
CA ILE A 106 0.52 6.55 -4.31
C ILE A 106 -0.02 5.67 -3.17
N GLY A 107 -0.82 4.66 -3.53
CA GLY A 107 -1.49 3.74 -2.62
C GLY A 107 -3.01 3.93 -2.60
N ASP A 108 -3.50 5.09 -3.01
CA ASP A 108 -4.92 5.42 -3.05
C ASP A 108 -5.68 4.59 -4.08
N VAL A 109 -6.97 4.34 -3.83
CA VAL A 109 -7.87 3.76 -4.83
C VAL A 109 -8.70 4.87 -5.44
N VAL A 110 -8.49 5.13 -6.72
CA VAL A 110 -9.21 6.15 -7.48
C VAL A 110 -10.30 5.50 -8.33
N VAL A 111 -11.41 6.18 -8.46
CA VAL A 111 -12.51 5.80 -9.35
C VAL A 111 -12.47 6.72 -10.56
N TYR A 112 -12.21 6.15 -11.73
CA TYR A 112 -11.96 6.92 -12.95
C TYR A 112 -12.85 6.45 -14.11
N LYS A 113 -13.00 7.32 -15.11
CA LYS A 113 -13.67 7.01 -16.38
C LYS A 113 -12.63 6.60 -17.42
N PRO A 114 -12.67 5.35 -17.94
CA PRO A 114 -11.74 4.93 -18.97
C PRO A 114 -12.03 5.63 -20.30
N GLU A 115 -10.99 5.86 -21.11
CA GLU A 115 -11.13 6.48 -22.43
C GLU A 115 -12.06 5.69 -23.37
N TRP A 116 -12.07 4.36 -23.23
CA TRP A 116 -12.87 3.47 -24.07
C TRP A 116 -14.36 3.44 -23.69
N ASN A 117 -14.75 3.93 -22.51
CA ASN A 117 -16.16 4.01 -22.10
C ASN A 117 -16.39 5.04 -20.96
N GLU A 118 -16.83 6.25 -21.32
CA GLU A 118 -17.10 7.33 -20.36
C GLU A 118 -18.32 7.11 -19.44
N ASN A 119 -19.15 6.10 -19.73
CA ASN A 119 -20.30 5.73 -18.91
C ASN A 119 -19.92 4.72 -17.82
N LEU A 120 -18.67 4.25 -17.80
CA LEU A 120 -18.16 3.30 -16.82
C LEU A 120 -17.30 4.02 -15.78
N LEU A 121 -17.38 3.56 -14.54
CA LEU A 121 -16.50 3.94 -13.45
C LEU A 121 -15.70 2.72 -13.00
N ILE A 122 -14.38 2.84 -13.00
CA ILE A 122 -13.46 1.76 -12.66
C ILE A 122 -12.65 2.18 -11.43
N PRO A 123 -12.72 1.43 -10.31
CA PRO A 123 -11.85 1.65 -9.18
C PRO A 123 -10.51 0.95 -9.39
N HIS A 124 -9.37 1.65 -9.38
CA HIS A 124 -8.03 1.05 -9.41
C HIS A 124 -7.08 1.78 -8.47
N ARG A 125 -6.05 1.07 -8.01
CA ARG A 125 -5.05 1.62 -7.08
C ARG A 125 -3.97 2.38 -7.82
N VAL A 126 -3.64 3.58 -7.34
CA VAL A 126 -2.50 4.38 -7.79
C VAL A 126 -1.21 3.70 -7.33
N ILE A 127 -0.43 3.18 -8.28
CA ILE A 127 0.86 2.55 -8.02
C ILE A 127 2.05 3.46 -8.35
N GLY A 128 1.80 4.57 -9.05
CA GLY A 128 2.82 5.55 -9.41
C GLY A 128 2.20 6.86 -9.90
N ILE A 129 2.98 7.93 -9.83
CA ILE A 129 2.63 9.24 -10.35
C ILE A 129 3.84 9.75 -11.13
N SER A 130 3.63 10.20 -12.36
CA SER A 130 4.64 10.88 -13.18
C SER A 130 4.09 12.23 -13.66
N SER A 131 4.96 13.08 -14.18
CA SER A 131 4.56 14.36 -14.78
C SER A 131 4.84 14.35 -16.28
N ASN A 132 3.99 15.02 -17.04
CA ASN A 132 4.24 15.40 -18.42
C ASN A 132 5.19 16.60 -18.49
N ASP A 133 5.68 16.89 -19.71
CA ASP A 133 6.57 18.03 -19.97
C ASP A 133 5.91 19.39 -19.66
N ASP A 134 4.57 19.46 -19.69
CA ASP A 134 3.79 20.64 -19.32
C ASP A 134 3.50 20.76 -17.81
N GLY A 135 3.98 19.81 -17.01
CA GLY A 135 3.78 19.74 -15.57
C GLY A 135 2.53 18.98 -15.11
N SER A 136 1.62 18.61 -16.02
CA SER A 136 0.40 17.85 -15.67
C SER A 136 0.73 16.44 -15.15
N LYS A 137 -0.05 15.94 -14.18
CA LYS A 137 0.18 14.61 -13.61
C LYS A 137 -0.45 13.49 -14.43
N ILE A 138 0.29 12.39 -14.55
CA ILE A 138 -0.19 11.09 -15.01
C ILE A 138 -0.18 10.13 -13.82
N PHE A 139 -1.34 9.56 -13.55
CA PHE A 139 -1.53 8.52 -12.54
C PHE A 139 -1.41 7.15 -13.19
N HIS A 140 -0.51 6.33 -12.67
CA HIS A 140 -0.37 4.93 -13.06
C HIS A 140 -1.23 4.12 -12.11
N VAL A 141 -2.35 3.60 -12.61
CA VAL A 141 -3.34 2.88 -11.82
C VAL A 141 -3.41 1.42 -12.22
N LYS A 142 -3.79 0.57 -11.27
CA LYS A 142 -3.84 -0.87 -11.48
C LYS A 142 -4.84 -1.52 -10.51
N GLY A 143 -5.62 -2.48 -10.99
CA GLY A 143 -6.42 -3.35 -10.12
C GLY A 143 -5.53 -4.22 -9.24
N ASP A 144 -5.91 -4.43 -7.98
CA ASP A 144 -5.11 -5.21 -7.03
C ASP A 144 -4.84 -6.66 -7.48
N ASN A 145 -5.75 -7.24 -8.27
CA ASN A 145 -5.62 -8.57 -8.90
C ASN A 145 -5.14 -8.53 -10.36
N ASP A 146 -5.02 -7.34 -10.95
CA ASP A 146 -4.68 -7.23 -12.37
C ASP A 146 -3.17 -7.34 -12.59
N ARG A 147 -2.77 -7.47 -13.85
CA ARG A 147 -1.35 -7.38 -14.27
C ARG A 147 -1.04 -6.11 -15.04
N ALA A 148 -2.03 -5.59 -15.76
CA ALA A 148 -1.87 -4.40 -16.58
C ALA A 148 -1.86 -3.13 -15.73
N VAL A 149 -1.03 -2.17 -16.12
CA VAL A 149 -1.01 -0.82 -15.56
C VAL A 149 -1.65 0.10 -16.59
N GLU A 150 -2.55 0.94 -16.13
CA GLU A 150 -3.25 1.93 -16.93
C GLU A 150 -2.74 3.33 -16.57
N LYS A 151 -2.69 4.21 -17.57
CA LYS A 151 -2.33 5.61 -17.38
C LYS A 151 -3.60 6.44 -17.44
N VAL A 152 -3.80 7.26 -16.41
CA VAL A 152 -5.02 8.04 -16.22
C VAL A 152 -4.63 9.47 -15.91
N THR A 153 -5.28 10.44 -16.53
CA THR A 153 -5.12 11.87 -16.22
C THR A 153 -6.09 12.30 -15.13
N PHE A 154 -5.83 13.45 -14.49
CA PHE A 154 -6.71 13.95 -13.43
C PHE A 154 -8.17 14.12 -13.90
N ASP A 155 -8.39 14.58 -15.13
CA ASP A 155 -9.74 14.80 -15.69
C ASP A 155 -10.58 13.52 -15.76
N GLN A 156 -9.94 12.35 -15.85
CA GLN A 156 -10.63 11.07 -15.85
C GLN A 156 -11.01 10.61 -14.44
N ILE A 157 -10.28 11.04 -13.41
CA ILE A 157 -10.51 10.68 -12.02
C ILE A 157 -11.72 11.46 -11.49
N LYS A 158 -12.70 10.74 -10.94
CA LYS A 158 -13.95 11.34 -10.43
C LYS A 158 -14.03 11.27 -8.92
N TYR A 159 -13.56 10.17 -8.34
CA TYR A 159 -13.64 9.95 -6.92
C TYR A 159 -12.38 9.29 -6.36
N LEU A 160 -12.21 9.47 -5.06
CA LEU A 160 -11.22 8.81 -4.24
C LEU A 160 -11.97 7.95 -3.21
N GLN A 161 -11.63 6.68 -3.15
CA GLN A 161 -12.25 5.73 -2.24
C GLN A 161 -11.71 5.93 -0.82
N ILE A 162 -12.62 6.10 0.13
CA ILE A 162 -12.33 6.31 1.55
C ILE A 162 -12.71 5.12 2.43
N GLY A 163 -13.53 4.20 1.92
CA GLY A 163 -13.93 3.02 2.69
C GLY A 163 -14.67 1.98 1.85
N ILE A 164 -14.72 0.77 2.39
CA ILE A 164 -15.48 -0.36 1.86
C ILE A 164 -16.33 -0.95 2.99
N ILE A 165 -17.60 -1.23 2.70
CA ILE A 165 -18.50 -2.01 3.54
C ILE A 165 -18.70 -3.36 2.85
N TYR A 166 -18.46 -4.46 3.57
CA TYR A 166 -18.62 -5.83 3.08
C TYR A 166 -19.94 -6.45 3.56
#